data_AF-A0A7V9DJX7-F1
#
_entry.id   AF-A0A7V9DJX7-F1
#
_cell.length_a   1.000
_cell.length_b   1.000
_cell.length_c   1.000
_cell.angle_alpha   90.00
_cell.angle_beta   90.00
_cell.angle_gamma   90.00
#
_symmetry.space_group_name_H-M   'P 1'
#
loop_
_entity.id
_entity.type
_entity.pdbx_description
1 polymer ?
#
loop_
_entity_poly.entity_id
_entity_poly.type
_entity_poly.pdbx_seq_one_letter_code
_entity_poly.pdbx_strand_id
1 'polypeptide(L)'
;MSRRAGSQIVVILWRDIPAQVNSQIGRERHQLLLSAKFQRAIDRAKRKAQIHTAQEDVSQWRRLSQPLDGDPAAAAQAEADRLEAEYSRQRLGMLAFAGGWEHDVEDVAASFADLAALEELDADESAGREQPQEQEQQ
;
A
#
# COMPACT_ATOMS: atom_id res chain seq x y z
N MET A 1 8.06 -31.80 -20.48
CA MET A 1 7.45 -31.61 -19.15
C MET A 1 6.09 -30.97 -19.34
N SER A 2 5.03 -31.77 -19.44
CA SER A 2 3.66 -31.26 -19.51
C SER A 2 3.37 -30.53 -18.23
N ARG A 3 3.21 -29.20 -18.29
CA ARG A 3 2.56 -28.45 -17.22
C ARG A 3 1.20 -29.11 -17.03
N ARG A 4 1.04 -29.87 -15.95
CA ARG A 4 -0.31 -30.25 -15.48
C ARG A 4 -1.12 -28.96 -15.53
N ALA A 5 -2.34 -29.02 -16.04
CA ALA A 5 -3.28 -27.92 -15.98
C ALA A 5 -3.57 -27.65 -14.51
N GLY A 6 -2.61 -26.97 -13.87
CA GLY A 6 -2.41 -26.91 -12.44
C GLY A 6 -3.16 -25.71 -11.95
N SER A 7 -3.97 -25.98 -10.94
CA SER A 7 -4.59 -24.98 -10.11
C SER A 7 -3.56 -23.93 -9.71
N GLN A 8 -3.77 -22.69 -10.15
CA GLN A 8 -2.90 -21.57 -9.84
C GLN A 8 -3.72 -20.32 -9.61
N ILE A 9 -3.28 -19.53 -8.65
CA ILE A 9 -3.77 -18.19 -8.40
C ILE A 9 -2.69 -17.21 -8.84
N VAL A 10 -3.09 -16.20 -9.59
CA VAL A 10 -2.23 -15.18 -10.19
C VAL A 10 -2.71 -13.84 -9.67
N VAL A 11 -1.96 -13.30 -8.71
CA VAL A 11 -2.17 -11.93 -8.22
C VAL A 11 -1.41 -10.99 -9.16
N ILE A 12 -2.14 -10.04 -9.74
CA ILE A 12 -1.56 -9.01 -10.59
C ILE A 12 -1.37 -7.76 -9.73
N LEU A 13 -0.12 -7.34 -9.62
CA LEU A 13 0.29 -6.17 -8.86
C LEU A 13 0.90 -5.16 -9.82
N TRP A 14 0.71 -3.89 -9.53
CA TRP A 14 1.47 -2.81 -10.14
C TRP A 14 2.51 -2.36 -9.12
N ARG A 15 3.78 -2.66 -9.37
CA ARG A 15 4.88 -2.55 -8.38
C ARG A 15 4.56 -3.33 -7.10
N ASP A 16 4.20 -2.65 -6.01
CA ASP A 16 3.75 -3.24 -4.73
C ASP A 16 2.24 -3.10 -4.45
N ILE A 17 1.47 -2.52 -5.36
CA ILE A 17 0.02 -2.33 -5.15
C ILE A 17 -0.76 -3.42 -5.89
N PRO A 18 -1.48 -4.32 -5.19
CA PRO A 18 -2.27 -5.35 -5.85
C PRO A 18 -3.47 -4.73 -6.57
N ALA A 19 -3.73 -5.17 -7.80
CA ALA A 19 -4.77 -4.62 -8.67
C ALA A 19 -5.94 -5.59 -8.86
N GLN A 20 -5.63 -6.87 -9.06
CA GLN A 20 -6.63 -7.91 -9.33
C GLN A 20 -6.05 -9.29 -9.04
N VAL A 21 -6.94 -10.24 -8.74
CA VAL A 21 -6.62 -11.64 -8.47
C VAL A 21 -7.27 -12.51 -9.53
N ASN A 22 -6.51 -13.42 -10.13
CA ASN A 22 -7.02 -14.36 -11.14
C ASN A 22 -6.72 -15.79 -10.69
N SER A 23 -7.72 -16.62 -10.47
CA SER A 23 -7.53 -18.05 -10.25
C SER A 23 -7.87 -18.84 -11.51
N GLN A 24 -7.11 -19.91 -11.74
CA GLN A 24 -7.34 -20.83 -12.84
C GLN A 24 -7.15 -22.25 -12.35
N ILE A 25 -8.14 -23.11 -12.58
CA ILE A 25 -8.08 -24.54 -12.30
C ILE A 25 -8.56 -25.30 -13.53
N GLY A 26 -7.65 -26.03 -14.17
CA GLY A 26 -7.96 -26.76 -15.40
C GLY A 26 -8.51 -25.84 -16.50
N ARG A 27 -9.82 -25.94 -16.76
CA ARG A 27 -10.57 -25.12 -17.74
C ARG A 27 -11.33 -23.96 -17.11
N GLU A 28 -11.45 -23.94 -15.79
CA GLU A 28 -12.18 -22.90 -15.07
C GLU A 28 -11.24 -21.73 -14.77
N ARG A 29 -11.71 -20.52 -15.04
CA ARG A 29 -11.01 -19.27 -14.72
C ARG A 29 -11.95 -18.36 -13.94
N HIS A 30 -11.45 -17.82 -12.85
CA HIS A 30 -12.12 -16.81 -12.06
C HIS A 30 -11.25 -15.57 -11.99
N GLN A 31 -11.83 -14.41 -12.24
CA GLN A 31 -11.14 -13.14 -12.15
C GLN A 31 -11.89 -12.28 -11.15
N LEU A 32 -11.16 -11.80 -10.14
CA LEU A 32 -11.71 -10.98 -9.10
C LEU A 32 -10.96 -9.65 -9.07
N LEU A 33 -11.71 -8.59 -9.35
CA LEU A 33 -11.21 -7.22 -9.27
C LEU A 33 -11.28 -6.75 -7.82
N LEU A 34 -10.18 -6.17 -7.32
CA LEU A 34 -10.17 -5.58 -5.99
C LEU A 34 -10.95 -4.27 -5.97
N SER A 35 -11.29 -3.81 -4.76
CA SER A 35 -11.98 -2.54 -4.55
C SER A 35 -11.31 -1.34 -5.26
N ALA A 36 -12.12 -0.35 -5.63
CA ALA A 36 -11.65 0.86 -6.32
C ALA A 36 -10.58 1.66 -5.57
N LYS A 37 -10.37 1.40 -4.26
CA LYS A 37 -9.28 2.00 -3.46
C LYS A 37 -7.90 1.65 -4.04
N PHE A 38 -7.72 0.43 -4.53
CA PHE A 38 -6.45 -0.03 -5.13
C PHE A 38 -6.17 0.67 -6.45
N GLN A 39 -7.17 0.76 -7.33
CA GLN A 39 -7.06 1.47 -8.60
C GLN A 39 -6.70 2.94 -8.40
N ARG A 40 -7.30 3.62 -7.42
CA ARG A 40 -6.96 5.01 -7.05
C ARG A 40 -5.53 5.15 -6.56
N ALA A 41 -5.03 4.18 -5.79
CA ALA A 41 -3.66 4.18 -5.29
C ALA A 41 -2.66 4.01 -6.45
N ILE A 42 -2.92 3.09 -7.39
CA ILE A 42 -2.10 2.89 -8.59
C ILE A 42 -2.06 4.16 -9.44
N ASP A 43 -3.21 4.81 -9.70
CA ASP A 43 -3.26 6.07 -10.47
C ASP A 43 -2.39 7.16 -9.83
N ARG A 44 -2.49 7.33 -8.51
CA ARG A 44 -1.72 8.32 -7.78
C ARG A 44 -0.22 7.98 -7.79
N ALA A 45 0.12 6.70 -7.66
CA ALA A 45 1.49 6.21 -7.75
C ALA A 45 2.08 6.45 -9.15
N LYS A 46 1.33 6.17 -10.22
CA LYS A 46 1.70 6.45 -11.61
C LYS A 46 1.99 7.93 -11.84
N ARG A 47 1.11 8.81 -11.36
CA ARG A 47 1.28 10.26 -11.45
C ARG A 47 2.54 10.73 -10.71
N LYS A 48 2.82 10.18 -9.53
CA LYS A 48 4.01 10.49 -8.74
C LYS A 48 5.30 9.97 -9.37
N ALA A 49 5.27 8.75 -9.90
CA ALA A 49 6.40 8.12 -10.59
C ALA A 49 6.72 8.75 -11.95
N GLN A 50 5.94 9.75 -12.39
CA GLN A 50 6.11 10.45 -13.66
C GLN A 50 6.29 9.49 -14.84
N ILE A 51 5.53 8.40 -14.86
CA ILE A 51 5.59 7.45 -15.97
C ILE A 51 4.96 8.12 -17.19
N HIS A 52 5.82 8.52 -18.13
CA HIS A 52 5.42 9.22 -19.35
C HIS A 52 5.22 8.26 -20.54
N THR A 53 5.72 7.03 -20.44
CA THR A 53 5.64 6.04 -21.52
C THR A 53 4.80 4.82 -21.14
N ALA A 54 4.00 4.34 -22.09
CA ALA A 54 3.23 3.11 -21.91
C ALA A 54 4.12 1.88 -21.67
N GLN A 55 5.35 1.88 -22.20
CA GLN A 55 6.30 0.78 -22.00
C GLN A 55 6.81 0.69 -20.56
N GLU A 56 7.10 1.83 -19.92
CA GLU A 56 7.45 1.86 -18.50
C GLU A 56 6.29 1.35 -17.65
N ASP A 57 5.05 1.79 -17.96
CA ASP A 57 3.87 1.32 -17.24
C ASP A 57 3.73 -0.20 -17.31
N VAL A 58 3.73 -0.77 -18.52
CA VAL A 58 3.61 -2.21 -18.76
C VAL A 58 4.74 -2.99 -18.06
N SER A 59 5.95 -2.43 -18.01
CA SER A 59 7.10 -3.07 -17.37
C SER A 59 7.02 -3.09 -15.84
N GLN A 60 6.23 -2.21 -15.21
CA GLN A 60 6.02 -2.21 -13.76
C GLN A 60 4.99 -3.25 -13.30
N TRP A 61 4.24 -3.86 -14.20
CA TRP A 61 3.26 -4.89 -13.83
C TRP A 61 3.95 -6.18 -13.44
N ARG A 62 3.72 -6.58 -12.19
CA ARG A 62 4.20 -7.83 -11.60
C ARG A 62 3.04 -8.82 -11.49
N ARG A 63 3.35 -10.09 -11.69
CA ARG A 63 2.38 -11.18 -11.58
C ARG A 63 2.97 -12.23 -10.67
N LEU A 64 2.30 -12.47 -9.56
CA LEU A 64 2.67 -13.50 -8.60
C LEU A 64 1.75 -14.69 -8.83
N SER A 65 2.31 -15.75 -9.41
CA SER A 65 1.62 -17.02 -9.56
C SER A 65 1.94 -17.92 -8.37
N GLN A 66 0.93 -18.36 -7.65
CA GLN A 66 1.04 -19.31 -6.56
C GLN A 66 0.23 -20.57 -6.88
N PRO A 67 0.69 -21.74 -6.44
CA PRO A 67 -0.10 -22.96 -6.55
C PRO A 67 -1.37 -22.80 -5.73
N LEU A 68 -2.49 -23.13 -6.36
CA LEU A 68 -3.79 -23.12 -5.72
C LEU A 68 -4.20 -24.56 -5.41
N ASP A 69 -4.79 -24.79 -4.25
CA ASP A 69 -5.38 -26.07 -3.90
C ASP A 69 -6.86 -25.88 -3.56
N GLY A 70 -7.74 -26.74 -4.07
CA GLY A 70 -9.19 -26.61 -3.88
C GLY A 70 -9.92 -25.80 -4.96
N ASP A 71 -10.83 -24.91 -4.55
CA ASP A 71 -11.80 -24.22 -5.42
C ASP A 71 -11.28 -22.86 -5.93
N PRO A 72 -11.41 -22.54 -7.24
CA PRO A 72 -10.88 -21.30 -7.79
C PRO A 72 -11.62 -20.06 -7.32
N ALA A 73 -12.94 -20.14 -7.20
CA ALA A 73 -13.75 -19.00 -6.80
C ALA A 73 -13.51 -18.68 -5.32
N ALA A 74 -13.56 -19.70 -4.46
CA ALA A 74 -13.34 -19.52 -3.03
C ALA A 74 -11.95 -18.98 -2.72
N ALA A 75 -10.90 -19.49 -3.39
CA ALA A 75 -9.56 -19.02 -3.13
C ALA A 75 -9.25 -17.65 -3.72
N ALA A 76 -9.78 -17.31 -4.90
CA ALA A 76 -9.66 -15.94 -5.42
C ALA A 76 -10.33 -14.93 -4.49
N GLN A 77 -11.51 -15.28 -3.94
CA GLN A 77 -12.23 -14.45 -2.99
C GLN A 77 -11.48 -14.33 -1.66
N ALA A 78 -10.95 -15.44 -1.11
CA ALA A 78 -10.20 -15.44 0.13
C ALA A 78 -8.91 -14.62 0.01
N GLU A 79 -8.17 -14.76 -1.10
CA GLU A 79 -6.96 -13.98 -1.35
C GLU A 79 -7.28 -12.49 -1.53
N ALA A 80 -8.36 -12.17 -2.26
CA ALA A 80 -8.80 -10.80 -2.39
C ALA A 80 -9.22 -10.18 -1.05
N ASP A 81 -9.97 -10.89 -0.22
CA ASP A 81 -10.39 -10.43 1.11
C ASP A 81 -9.18 -10.21 2.03
N ARG A 82 -8.22 -11.13 2.00
CA ARG A 82 -6.94 -10.98 2.69
C ARG A 82 -6.19 -9.73 2.25
N LEU A 83 -6.07 -9.51 0.93
CA LEU A 83 -5.44 -8.30 0.38
C LEU A 83 -6.23 -7.05 0.76
N GLU A 84 -7.55 -7.09 0.75
CA GLU A 84 -8.41 -5.98 1.15
C GLU A 84 -8.22 -5.59 2.62
N ALA A 85 -8.04 -6.59 3.50
CA ALA A 85 -7.79 -6.41 4.92
C ALA A 85 -6.35 -5.91 5.20
N GLU A 86 -5.36 -6.51 4.55
CA GLU A 86 -3.94 -6.17 4.72
C GLU A 86 -3.58 -4.79 4.14
N TYR A 87 -4.23 -4.40 3.03
CA TYR A 87 -4.04 -3.11 2.37
C TYR A 87 -5.20 -2.16 2.70
N SER A 88 -5.09 -1.55 3.88
CA SER A 88 -5.95 -0.45 4.30
C SER A 88 -5.74 0.80 3.44
N ARG A 89 -6.75 1.68 3.40
CA ARG A 89 -6.72 2.92 2.60
C ARG A 89 -5.50 3.79 2.93
N GLN A 90 -5.09 3.81 4.20
CA GLN A 90 -3.94 4.57 4.67
C GLN A 90 -2.61 4.02 4.09
N ARG A 91 -2.40 2.70 4.16
CA ARG A 91 -1.23 2.02 3.56
C ARG A 91 -1.16 2.21 2.05
N LEU A 92 -2.30 2.06 1.36
CA LEU A 92 -2.40 2.34 -0.07
C LEU A 92 -2.07 3.79 -0.42
N GLY A 93 -2.47 4.74 0.44
CA GLY A 93 -2.10 6.15 0.30
C GLY A 93 -0.60 6.38 0.42
N MET A 94 0.04 5.73 1.40
CA MET A 94 1.50 5.79 1.58
C MET A 94 2.24 5.18 0.39
N LEU A 95 1.88 3.97 -0.05
CA LEU A 95 2.44 3.33 -1.24
C LEU A 95 2.28 4.22 -2.47
N ALA A 96 1.13 4.89 -2.64
CA ALA A 96 0.93 5.81 -3.73
C ALA A 96 1.78 7.08 -3.64
N PHE A 97 2.04 7.58 -2.43
CA PHE A 97 2.91 8.74 -2.21
C PHE A 97 4.38 8.41 -2.45
N ALA A 98 4.80 7.19 -2.12
CA ALA A 98 6.09 6.57 -2.38
C ALA A 98 6.30 6.14 -3.86
N GLY A 99 5.41 6.52 -4.77
CA GLY A 99 5.51 6.15 -6.19
C GLY A 99 5.28 4.67 -6.48
N GLY A 100 4.74 3.90 -5.53
CA GLY A 100 4.37 2.50 -5.65
C GLY A 100 5.45 1.51 -5.20
N TRP A 101 6.48 1.95 -4.48
CA TRP A 101 7.48 1.07 -3.87
C TRP A 101 7.29 1.00 -2.36
N GLU A 102 7.27 -0.20 -1.78
CA GLU A 102 7.16 -0.36 -0.33
C GLU A 102 8.44 0.10 0.42
N HIS A 103 9.62 -0.05 -0.20
CA HIS A 103 10.90 0.38 0.40
C HIS A 103 10.98 1.90 0.65
N ASP A 104 10.30 2.70 -0.16
CA ASP A 104 10.25 4.17 -0.02
C ASP A 104 9.16 4.60 0.99
N VAL A 105 8.21 3.69 1.32
CA VAL A 105 7.24 3.90 2.40
C VAL A 105 7.88 3.80 3.77
N GLU A 106 8.87 2.92 3.98
CA GLU A 106 9.60 2.87 5.25
C GLU A 106 10.33 4.19 5.53
N ASP A 107 10.96 4.79 4.51
CA ASP A 107 11.64 6.08 4.60
C ASP A 107 10.65 7.23 4.85
N VAL A 108 9.54 7.27 4.12
CA VAL A 108 8.48 8.30 4.31
C VAL A 108 7.77 8.13 5.64
N ALA A 109 7.47 6.92 6.09
CA ALA A 109 6.81 6.66 7.37
C ALA A 109 7.74 6.95 8.54
N ALA A 110 9.02 6.58 8.42
CA ALA A 110 10.05 6.98 9.38
C ALA A 110 10.18 8.50 9.42
N SER A 111 10.18 9.18 8.26
CA SER A 111 10.26 10.65 8.19
C SER A 111 8.99 11.34 8.74
N PHE A 112 7.80 10.78 8.52
CA PHE A 112 6.55 11.31 9.11
C PHE A 112 6.49 11.08 10.62
N ALA A 113 6.97 9.95 11.11
CA ALA A 113 7.09 9.65 12.53
C ALA A 113 8.18 10.49 13.21
N ASP A 114 9.30 10.74 12.53
CA ASP A 114 10.40 11.60 12.98
C ASP A 114 9.95 13.07 13.06
N LEU A 115 9.19 13.55 12.06
CA LEU A 115 8.56 14.88 12.11
C LEU A 115 7.51 15.00 13.21
N ALA A 116 6.66 13.99 13.40
CA ALA A 116 5.66 14.00 14.48
C ALA A 116 6.32 13.94 15.86
N ALA A 117 7.42 13.19 16.00
CA ALA A 117 8.19 13.12 17.25
C ALA A 117 8.93 14.43 17.55
N LEU A 118 9.39 15.18 16.54
CA LEU A 118 9.94 16.52 16.69
C LEU A 118 8.87 17.56 17.07
N GLU A 119 7.64 17.43 16.55
CA GLU A 119 6.52 18.33 16.87
C GLU A 119 5.98 18.14 18.30
N GLU A 120 6.08 16.93 18.89
CA GLU A 120 5.75 16.70 20.31
C GLU A 120 6.81 17.23 21.29
N LEU A 121 8.04 17.52 20.83
CA LEU A 121 9.13 18.05 21.69
C LEU A 121 9.12 19.58 21.83
N ASP A 122 8.40 20.30 20.96
CA ASP A 122 8.28 21.77 21.00
C ASP A 122 7.14 22.26 21.92
N ALA A 123 6.31 21.34 22.44
CA ALA A 123 5.20 21.67 23.35
C ALA A 123 5.60 21.76 24.84
N ASP A 124 6.84 21.40 25.20
CA ASP A 124 7.36 21.41 26.59
C ASP A 124 8.41 22.52 26.83
N GLU A 125 8.40 23.63 26.09
CA GLU A 125 9.21 24.82 26.43
C GLU A 125 8.39 26.12 26.49
N SER A 126 7.32 26.15 27.29
CA SER A 126 6.61 27.41 27.58
C SER A 126 6.12 27.59 29.02
N ALA A 127 6.53 26.73 29.96
CA ALA A 127 6.20 26.86 31.37
C ALA A 127 7.45 27.02 32.24
N GLY A 128 8.09 28.19 32.20
CA GLY A 128 9.29 28.38 33.03
C GLY A 128 10.01 29.71 32.93
N ARG A 129 9.33 30.85 33.08
CA ARG A 129 9.95 32.02 33.70
C ARG A 129 9.01 32.70 34.67
N GLU A 130 9.20 32.30 35.91
CA GLU A 130 8.76 32.91 37.15
C GLU A 130 9.04 34.42 37.13
N GLN A 131 8.02 35.24 37.42
CA GLN A 131 8.23 36.62 37.88
C GLN A 131 7.97 36.63 39.39
N PRO A 132 9.00 36.87 40.21
CA PRO A 132 8.82 37.05 41.64
C PRO A 132 8.23 38.43 41.95
N GLN A 133 7.62 38.47 43.12
CA GLN A 133 6.88 39.54 43.80
C GLN A 133 7.68 40.85 43.95
N GLU A 134 6.98 41.99 43.97
CA GLU A 134 7.14 43.10 44.93
C GLU A 134 5.98 44.08 44.66
N GLN A 135 4.93 44.15 45.49
CA GLN A 135 4.76 45.06 46.65
C GLN A 135 5.19 46.52 46.44
N GLU A 136 4.42 47.41 47.09
CA GLU A 136 4.66 48.83 47.39
C GLU A 136 3.90 49.81 46.45
N GLN A 137 2.64 50.16 46.75
CA GLN A 137 2.18 51.12 47.78
C GLN A 137 2.60 52.57 47.45
N GLN A 138 1.69 53.33 46.82
CA GLN A 138 1.16 54.62 47.28
C GLN A 138 0.16 55.16 46.25
#